data_AF-A0A1M3PJ81-F1
#
_entry.id   AF-A0A1M3PJ81-F1
#
_cell.length_a   1.000
_cell.length_b   1.000
_cell.length_c   1.000
_cell.angle_alpha   90.00
_cell.angle_beta   90.00
_cell.angle_gamma   90.00
#
_symmetry.space_group_name_H-M   'P 1'
#
loop_
_entity.id
_entity.type
_entity.pdbx_description
1 polymer ?
#
loop_
_entity_poly.entity_id
_entity_poly.type
_entity_poly.pdbx_seq_one_letter_code
_entity_poly.pdbx_strand_id
1 'polypeptide(L)' 'MTCEVAVMNKYGVALAADSAATFGRGQKVYYAAEKLFCISQSPPVGVMISGSAELMDMPWEIIIKTYIRQR' A
#
# COMPACT_ATOMS: atom_id res chain seq x y z
N MET A 1 1.25 4.17 13.68
CA MET A 1 1.35 5.37 12.82
C MET A 1 1.95 4.92 11.51
N THR A 2 1.37 5.34 10.39
CA THR A 2 1.79 4.99 9.02
C THR A 2 2.04 6.30 8.28
N CYS A 3 2.98 6.31 7.32
CA CYS A 3 3.32 7.50 6.54
C CYS A 3 3.28 7.19 5.04
N GLU A 4 2.52 7.99 4.30
CA GLU A 4 2.49 8.02 2.85
C GLU A 4 2.79 9.42 2.33
N VAL A 5 3.54 9.50 1.24
CA VAL A 5 3.88 10.77 0.59
C VAL A 5 3.63 10.66 -0.91
N ALA A 6 2.98 11.68 -1.47
CA ALA A 6 2.81 11.86 -2.90
C ALA A 6 3.28 13.25 -3.31
N VAL A 7 4.12 13.32 -4.34
CA VAL A 7 4.56 14.57 -4.98
C VAL A 7 4.15 14.51 -6.45
N MET A 8 3.44 15.52 -6.93
CA MET A 8 2.91 15.58 -8.30
C MET A 8 3.24 16.91 -8.95
N ASN A 9 3.54 16.86 -10.25
CA ASN A 9 3.63 18.04 -11.11
C ASN A 9 3.02 17.74 -12.49
N LYS A 10 3.10 18.70 -13.42
CA LYS A 10 2.57 18.54 -14.79
C LYS A 10 3.22 17.41 -15.61
N TYR A 11 4.34 16.85 -15.15
CA TYR A 11 5.09 15.80 -15.84
C TYR A 11 4.88 14.41 -15.24
N GLY A 12 4.43 14.31 -13.98
CA GLY A 12 4.25 13.00 -13.36
C GLY A 12 4.02 13.04 -11.85
N VAL A 13 4.10 11.85 -11.25
CA VAL A 13 3.82 11.59 -9.84
C VAL A 13 4.94 10.71 -9.26
N ALA A 14 5.44 11.07 -8.08
CA ALA A 14 6.30 10.25 -7.25
C ALA A 14 5.55 9.86 -5.97
N LEU A 15 5.58 8.58 -5.62
CA LEU A 15 4.90 8.01 -4.45
C LEU A 15 5.92 7.30 -3.56
N ALA A 16 5.74 7.40 -2.24
CA ALA A 16 6.54 6.68 -1.25
C ALA A 16 5.68 6.35 -0.02
N ALA A 17 5.96 5.20 0.61
CA ALA A 17 5.31 4.77 1.85
C ALA A 17 6.31 4.06 2.77
N ASP A 18 6.05 4.06 4.08
CA ASP A 18 6.84 3.30 5.06
C ASP A 18 6.47 1.80 5.08
N SER A 19 7.34 0.96 5.64
CA SER A 19 7.12 -0.49 5.70
C SER A 19 6.60 -1.01 7.05
N ALA A 20 6.27 -0.13 8.01
CA ALA A 20 5.91 -0.53 9.36
C ALA A 20 4.39 -0.80 9.50
N ALA A 21 3.97 -2.06 9.61
CA ALA A 21 2.59 -2.42 9.92
C ALA A 21 2.43 -2.81 11.38
N THR A 22 1.40 -2.26 12.03
CA THR A 22 1.10 -2.51 13.45
C THR A 22 -0.08 -3.46 13.57
N PHE A 23 0.09 -4.56 14.29
CA PHE A 23 -0.93 -5.59 14.51
C PHE A 23 -1.31 -5.71 15.98
N GLY A 24 -2.45 -6.34 16.26
CA GLY A 24 -2.88 -6.67 17.62
C GLY A 24 -3.06 -5.45 18.51
N ARG A 25 -3.68 -4.38 18.00
CA ARG A 25 -3.89 -3.10 18.73
C ARG A 25 -2.61 -2.45 19.27
N GLY A 26 -1.48 -2.55 18.56
CA GLY A 26 -0.23 -1.90 18.96
C GLY A 26 0.81 -2.81 19.60
N GLN A 27 0.51 -4.10 19.75
CA GLN A 27 1.41 -5.04 20.43
C GLN A 27 2.60 -5.47 19.57
N LYS A 28 2.49 -5.42 18.24
CA LYS A 28 3.56 -5.87 17.35
C LYS A 28 3.67 -5.00 16.12
N VAL A 29 4.90 -4.59 15.80
CA VAL A 29 5.24 -3.86 14.58
C VAL A 29 6.08 -4.78 13.69
N TYR A 30 5.67 -4.93 12.44
CA TYR A 30 6.44 -5.60 11.39
C TYR A 30 6.94 -4.57 10.39
N TYR A 31 8.20 -4.65 10.00
CA TYR A 31 8.87 -3.67 9.12
C TYR A 31 8.98 -4.13 7.66
N ALA A 32 8.17 -5.11 7.26
CA ALA A 32 8.20 -5.71 5.92
C ALA A 32 6.86 -5.58 5.19
N ALA A 33 5.97 -4.70 5.65
CA ALA A 33 4.67 -4.52 5.00
C ALA A 33 4.83 -3.72 3.71
N GLU A 34 4.24 -4.23 2.64
CA GLU A 34 4.12 -3.50 1.38
C GLU A 34 2.90 -2.58 1.48
N LYS A 35 3.12 -1.27 1.35
CA LYS A 35 2.06 -0.25 1.42
C LYS A 35 1.93 0.60 0.15
N LEU A 36 2.76 0.35 -0.86
CA LEU A 36 2.74 0.99 -2.15
C LEU A 36 2.79 -0.09 -3.23
N PHE A 37 1.78 -0.15 -4.08
CA PHE A 37 1.62 -1.17 -5.11
C PHE A 37 1.46 -0.54 -6.49
N CYS A 38 2.07 -1.13 -7.51
CA CYS A 38 1.81 -0.81 -8.91
C CYS A 38 0.72 -1.74 -9.44
N ILE A 39 -0.46 -1.19 -9.75
CA ILE A 39 -1.63 -1.95 -10.23
C ILE A 39 -1.59 -2.14 -11.75
N SER A 40 -1.04 -1.16 -12.48
CA SER A 40 -0.96 -1.17 -13.93
C SER A 40 0.24 -0.34 -14.36
N GLN A 41 0.97 -0.82 -15.39
CA GLN A 41 2.06 -0.06 -16.00
C GLN A 41 1.55 0.84 -17.16
N SER A 42 0.44 0.47 -17.79
CA SER A 42 -0.13 1.21 -18.93
C SER A 42 -1.66 1.15 -18.95
N PRO A 43 -2.37 2.25 -18.62
CA PRO A 43 -1.83 3.48 -18.03
C PRO A 43 -1.23 3.22 -16.63
N PRO A 44 -0.26 4.04 -16.16
CA PRO A 44 0.35 3.86 -14.86
C PRO A 44 -0.66 4.13 -13.73
N VAL A 45 -0.88 3.14 -12.87
CA VAL A 45 -1.78 3.23 -11.71
C VAL A 45 -1.06 2.66 -10.49
N GLY A 46 -0.93 3.49 -9.44
CA GLY A 46 -0.38 3.08 -8.15
C GLY A 46 -1.41 3.25 -7.03
N VAL A 47 -1.32 2.42 -5.99
CA VAL A 47 -2.18 2.50 -4.79
C VAL A 47 -1.30 2.45 -3.53
N MET A 48 -1.63 3.29 -2.55
CA MET A 48 -1.07 3.24 -1.21
C MET A 48 -2.14 2.97 -0.16
N ILE A 49 -1.75 2.33 0.95
CA ILE A 49 -2.68 1.95 2.03
C ILE A 49 -2.28 2.65 3.32
N SER A 50 -3.22 3.44 3.85
CA SER A 50 -3.12 4.05 5.18
C SER A 50 -4.18 3.51 6.14
N GLY A 51 -3.89 3.57 7.43
CA GLY A 51 -4.81 3.12 8.48
C GLY A 51 -4.79 1.60 8.69
N SER A 52 -5.96 0.96 8.63
CA SER A 52 -6.10 -0.48 8.86
C SER A 52 -5.35 -1.28 7.79
N ALA A 53 -4.51 -2.22 8.22
CA ALA A 53 -3.78 -3.12 7.33
C ALA A 53 -4.70 -4.19 6.69
N GLU A 54 -5.94 -4.31 7.18
CA GLU A 54 -6.90 -5.33 6.78
C GLU A 54 -8.27 -4.71 6.44
N LEU A 55 -8.94 -5.33 5.48
CA LEU A 55 -10.34 -5.09 5.12
C LEU A 55 -11.11 -6.40 5.32
N MET A 56 -12.10 -6.39 6.23
CA MET A 56 -12.89 -7.60 6.57
C MET A 56 -11.99 -8.81 6.89
N ASP A 57 -11.02 -8.60 7.79
CA ASP A 57 -10.01 -9.60 8.19
C ASP A 57 -9.11 -10.12 7.04
N MET A 58 -9.15 -9.47 5.86
CA MET A 58 -8.29 -9.79 4.73
C MET A 58 -7.20 -8.72 4.56
N PRO A 59 -5.90 -9.07 4.57
CA PRO A 59 -4.82 -8.11 4.39
C PRO A 59 -4.91 -7.45 3.02
N TRP A 60 -4.81 -6.13 2.97
CA TRP A 60 -4.87 -5.35 1.72
C TRP A 60 -3.85 -5.83 0.68
N GLU A 61 -2.65 -6.24 1.13
CA GLU A 61 -1.62 -6.82 0.27
C GLU A 61 -2.14 -8.02 -0.53
N ILE A 62 -2.89 -8.93 0.11
CA ILE A 62 -3.47 -10.10 -0.55
C ILE A 62 -4.53 -9.68 -1.57
N ILE A 63 -5.40 -8.73 -1.19
CA ILE A 63 -6.47 -8.22 -2.08
C ILE A 63 -5.85 -7.64 -3.35
N ILE A 64 -4.89 -6.73 -3.19
CA ILE A 64 -4.28 -5.98 -4.29
C ILE A 64 -3.45 -6.91 -5.17
N LYS A 65 -2.60 -7.78 -4.59
CA LYS A 65 -1.80 -8.73 -5.37
C LYS A 65 -2.67 -9.72 -6.14
N THR A 66 -3.79 -10.16 -5.56
CA THR A 66 -4.75 -11.03 -6.24
C THR A 66 -5.39 -10.33 -7.44
N TYR A 67 -5.82 -9.07 -7.26
CA TYR A 67 -6.36 -8.27 -8.35
C TYR A 67 -5.35 -8.06 -9.48
N ILE A 68 -4.09 -7.73 -9.13
CA ILE A 68 -3.00 -7.56 -10.11
C ILE A 68 -2.77 -8.85 -10.90
N ARG A 69 -2.78 -10.02 -10.24
CA ARG A 69 -2.55 -11.32 -10.88
C ARG A 69 -3.69 -11.76 -11.81
N GLN A 70 -4.92 -11.30 -11.57
CA GLN A 70 -6.09 -11.64 -12.38
C GLN A 70 -6.22 -10.77 -13.64
N ARG A 71 -5.48 -9.66 -13.71
CA ARG A 71 -5.37 -8.82 -14.91
C ARG A 71 -4.33 -9.36 -15.86
#